data_AF-A0A1I2ZHF5-F1
#
_entry.id   AF-A0A1I2ZHF5-F1
#
_cell.length_a   1.000
_cell.length_b   1.000
_cell.length_c   1.000
_cell.angle_alpha   90.00
_cell.angle_beta   90.00
_cell.angle_gamma   90.00
#
_symmetry.space_group_name_H-M   'P 1'
#
loop_
_entity.id
_entity.type
_entity.pdbx_description
1 polymer ?
#
loop_
_entity_poly.entity_id
_entity_poly.type
_entity_poly.pdbx_seq_one_letter_code
_entity_poly.pdbx_strand_id
1 'polypeptide(L)'
;MAMESTGNGGEDHPIDGTALLKTAALASVPADRLPALLARVQTDLGPRIDEYRRRYERIEAAPDRETFLVEPDHWEDVGARLDLADRERDAVARAHETAVERWGATTDRRAEFETALEIRSAVVIGVDGIEE
;
A
#
# COMPACT_ATOMS: atom_id res chain seq x y z
N MET A 1 28.74 28.96 5.70
CA MET A 1 27.98 28.96 6.97
C MET A 1 26.52 29.12 6.56
N ALA A 2 25.89 28.03 6.13
CA ALA A 2 25.06 27.14 6.95
C ALA A 2 23.84 27.91 7.47
N MET A 3 22.76 27.89 6.68
CA MET A 3 21.41 28.20 7.13
C MET A 3 20.63 26.89 7.02
N GLU A 4 19.97 26.58 8.13
CA GLU A 4 19.47 25.28 8.54
C GLU A 4 18.47 24.62 7.60
N SER A 5 18.64 23.31 7.46
CA SER A 5 17.68 22.37 6.91
C SER A 5 16.40 22.39 7.75
N THR A 6 15.31 22.93 7.20
CA THR A 6 13.98 22.69 7.75
C THR A 6 13.57 21.27 7.40
N GLY A 7 13.71 20.36 8.36
CA GLY A 7 13.03 19.08 8.37
C GLY A 7 11.52 19.33 8.27
N ASN A 8 10.92 18.85 7.18
CA ASN A 8 9.48 18.83 7.02
C ASN A 8 8.99 17.48 7.54
N GLY A 9 8.31 17.50 8.67
CA GLY A 9 7.77 16.33 9.37
C GLY A 9 6.82 15.55 8.46
N GLY A 10 7.35 14.46 7.90
CA GLY A 10 6.61 13.40 7.23
C GLY A 10 6.43 12.22 8.18
N GLU A 11 5.77 12.47 9.31
CA GLU A 11 5.51 11.52 10.40
C GLU A 11 3.97 11.52 10.53
N ASP A 12 3.17 10.50 10.22
CA ASP A 12 3.30 9.05 10.38
C ASP A 12 2.30 8.39 9.41
N HIS A 13 2.76 7.88 8.26
CA HIS A 13 1.98 6.97 7.43
C HIS A 13 2.95 6.13 6.58
N PRO A 14 2.80 4.79 6.51
CA PRO A 14 3.72 3.92 5.76
C PRO A 14 3.69 4.15 4.23
N ILE A 15 2.79 5.00 3.75
CA ILE A 15 2.77 5.54 2.39
C ILE A 15 3.19 7.01 2.44
N ASP A 16 4.40 7.30 1.97
CA ASP A 16 4.96 8.65 1.80
C ASP A 16 3.98 9.61 1.08
N GLY A 17 3.81 10.82 1.64
CA GLY A 17 2.85 11.83 1.16
C GLY A 17 3.00 12.20 -0.33
N THR A 18 4.16 11.99 -0.94
CA THR A 18 4.39 12.23 -2.37
C THR A 18 3.81 11.11 -3.24
N ALA A 19 3.82 9.86 -2.73
CA ALA A 19 3.23 8.71 -3.41
C ALA A 19 1.70 8.81 -3.45
N LEU A 20 1.09 9.26 -2.34
CA LEU A 20 -0.35 9.54 -2.25
C LEU A 20 -0.85 10.52 -3.32
N LEU A 21 -0.12 11.61 -3.56
CA LEU A 21 -0.49 12.63 -4.56
C LEU A 21 -0.45 12.11 -5.99
N LYS A 22 0.55 11.30 -6.34
CA LYS A 22 0.69 10.74 -7.70
C LYS A 22 -0.41 9.70 -7.97
N THR A 23 -0.72 8.86 -6.97
CA THR A 23 -1.77 7.84 -7.11
C THR A 23 -3.17 8.46 -7.17
N ALA A 24 -3.47 9.47 -6.34
CA ALA A 24 -4.74 10.18 -6.40
C ALA A 24 -5.00 10.82 -7.78
N ALA A 25 -3.96 11.42 -8.38
CA ALA A 25 -4.02 12.00 -9.71
C ALA A 25 -4.24 10.94 -10.81
N LEU A 26 -3.57 9.78 -10.71
CA LEU A 26 -3.70 8.68 -11.67
C LEU A 26 -5.06 7.96 -11.57
N ALA A 27 -5.62 7.84 -10.37
CA ALA A 27 -6.88 7.15 -10.13
C ALA A 27 -8.12 8.06 -10.24
N SER A 28 -7.93 9.36 -10.52
CA SER A 28 -9.03 10.35 -10.54
C SER A 28 -9.86 10.38 -9.24
N VAL A 29 -9.20 10.08 -8.11
CA VAL A 29 -9.79 10.14 -6.77
C VAL A 29 -9.27 11.40 -6.08
N PRO A 30 -10.13 12.19 -5.41
CA PRO A 30 -9.67 13.35 -4.67
C PRO A 30 -8.60 12.92 -3.65
N ALA A 31 -7.47 13.64 -3.63
CA ALA A 31 -6.31 13.32 -2.79
C ALA A 31 -6.63 13.24 -1.29
N ASP A 32 -7.73 13.86 -0.86
CA ASP A 32 -8.25 13.82 0.51
C ASP A 32 -8.97 12.50 0.87
N ARG A 33 -9.56 11.80 -0.12
CA ARG A 33 -10.27 10.53 0.12
C ARG A 33 -9.36 9.31 0.17
N LEU A 34 -8.28 9.30 -0.60
CA LEU A 34 -7.42 8.13 -0.71
C LEU A 34 -6.82 7.71 0.66
N PRO A 35 -6.29 8.63 1.50
CA PRO A 35 -5.86 8.28 2.86
C PRO A 35 -6.96 7.64 3.71
N ALA A 36 -8.20 8.15 3.65
CA ALA A 36 -9.31 7.61 4.42
C ALA A 36 -9.73 6.21 3.96
N LEU A 37 -9.67 5.95 2.64
CA LEU A 37 -9.92 4.62 2.07
C LEU A 37 -8.82 3.64 2.49
N LEU A 38 -7.56 4.04 2.42
CA LEU A 38 -6.41 3.22 2.84
C LEU A 38 -6.47 2.90 4.33
N ALA A 39 -6.83 3.86 5.19
CA ALA A 39 -7.01 3.61 6.62
C ALA A 39 -8.13 2.59 6.89
N ARG A 40 -9.23 2.64 6.12
CA ARG A 40 -10.35 1.70 6.24
C ARG A 40 -9.96 0.30 5.78
N VAL A 41 -9.19 0.19 4.70
CA VAL A 41 -8.63 -1.07 4.20
C VAL A 41 -7.62 -1.64 5.20
N GLN A 42 -6.73 -0.81 5.73
CA GLN A 42 -5.79 -1.21 6.77
C GLN A 42 -6.49 -1.75 8.01
N THR A 43 -7.61 -1.14 8.42
CA THR A 43 -8.41 -1.62 9.57
C THR A 43 -9.05 -3.00 9.30
N ASP A 44 -9.42 -3.31 8.05
CA ASP A 44 -9.97 -4.60 7.66
C ASP A 44 -8.90 -5.68 7.46
N LEU A 45 -7.73 -5.30 6.94
CA LEU A 45 -6.65 -6.22 6.58
C LEU A 45 -5.65 -6.48 7.72
N GLY A 46 -5.38 -5.49 8.55
CA GLY A 46 -4.49 -5.59 9.72
C GLY A 46 -4.76 -6.82 10.59
N PRO A 47 -5.99 -7.05 11.10
CA PRO A 47 -6.29 -8.22 11.91
C PRO A 47 -6.23 -9.56 11.14
N ARG A 48 -6.21 -9.51 9.80
CA ARG A 48 -6.14 -10.69 8.93
C ARG A 48 -4.72 -11.01 8.48
N ILE A 49 -3.71 -10.26 8.94
CA ILE A 49 -2.34 -10.42 8.44
C ILE A 49 -1.81 -11.85 8.58
N ASP A 50 -2.13 -12.56 9.67
CA ASP A 50 -1.73 -13.95 9.85
C ASP A 50 -2.40 -14.91 8.84
N GLU A 51 -3.59 -14.58 8.36
CA GLU A 51 -4.22 -15.31 7.25
C GLU A 51 -3.46 -15.05 5.94
N TYR A 52 -3.06 -13.80 5.68
CA TYR A 52 -2.29 -13.44 4.48
C TYR A 52 -0.92 -14.12 4.47
N ARG A 53 -0.23 -14.16 5.61
CA ARG A 53 1.06 -14.88 5.76
C ARG A 53 0.97 -16.37 5.42
N ARG A 54 -0.20 -17.00 5.61
CA ARG A 54 -0.42 -18.43 5.32
C ARG A 54 -0.92 -18.68 3.91
N ARG A 55 -1.73 -17.76 3.38
CA ARG A 55 -2.46 -17.94 2.11
C ARG A 55 -1.71 -17.39 0.90
N TYR A 56 -0.98 -16.30 1.10
CA TYR A 56 -0.37 -15.54 0.01
C TYR A 56 1.15 -15.57 0.09
N GLU A 57 1.76 -15.35 -1.07
CA GLU A 57 3.21 -15.21 -1.17
C GLU A 57 3.63 -13.86 -0.59
N ARG A 58 4.35 -13.91 0.52
CA ARG A 58 4.94 -12.71 1.14
C ARG A 58 6.23 -12.36 0.41
N ILE A 59 6.21 -11.22 -0.28
CA ILE A 59 7.39 -10.70 -1.01
C ILE A 59 8.26 -9.79 -0.16
N GLU A 60 7.69 -9.20 0.89
CA GLU A 60 8.50 -8.51 1.90
C GLU A 60 7.90 -8.52 3.31
N ALA A 61 8.76 -8.56 4.32
CA ALA A 61 8.49 -8.31 5.72
C ALA A 61 9.42 -7.22 6.27
N ALA A 62 8.91 -5.99 6.35
CA ALA A 62 9.53 -4.87 7.04
C ALA A 62 8.96 -4.73 8.47
N PRO A 63 9.67 -4.07 9.40
CA PRO A 63 9.20 -3.90 10.78
C PRO A 63 7.89 -3.10 10.90
N ASP A 64 7.59 -2.24 9.93
CA ASP A 64 6.38 -1.39 9.89
C ASP A 64 5.31 -1.88 8.90
N ARG A 65 5.64 -2.84 8.02
CA ARG A 65 4.72 -3.33 6.99
C ARG A 65 5.12 -4.68 6.41
N GLU A 66 4.14 -5.46 6.00
CA GLU A 66 4.35 -6.66 5.18
C GLU A 66 3.64 -6.52 3.84
N THR A 67 4.24 -7.12 2.82
CA THR A 67 3.75 -7.06 1.44
C THR A 67 3.49 -8.45 0.90
N PHE A 68 2.30 -8.64 0.34
CA PHE A 68 1.83 -9.90 -0.20
C PHE A 68 1.44 -9.76 -1.66
N LEU A 69 1.75 -10.78 -2.47
CA LEU A 69 1.19 -10.93 -3.81
C LEU A 69 -0.12 -11.69 -3.74
N VAL A 70 -1.17 -11.08 -4.29
CA VAL A 70 -2.52 -11.62 -4.31
C VAL A 70 -3.02 -11.76 -5.74
N GLU A 71 -4.08 -12.54 -5.90
CA GLU A 71 -4.82 -12.62 -7.17
C GLU A 71 -5.45 -11.26 -7.50
N PRO A 72 -5.57 -10.87 -8.79
CA PRO A 72 -6.15 -9.58 -9.17
C PRO A 72 -7.60 -9.40 -8.69
N ASP A 73 -8.35 -10.51 -8.61
CA ASP A 73 -9.73 -10.57 -8.12
C ASP A 73 -9.85 -10.29 -6.61
N HIS A 74 -8.74 -10.32 -5.88
CA HIS A 74 -8.71 -10.12 -4.43
C HIS A 74 -9.36 -8.80 -4.00
N TRP A 75 -9.11 -7.74 -4.76
CA TRP A 75 -9.67 -6.42 -4.49
C TRP A 75 -11.17 -6.37 -4.67
N GLU A 76 -11.77 -7.28 -5.45
CA GLU A 76 -13.21 -7.37 -5.60
C GLU A 76 -13.88 -7.82 -4.31
N ASP A 77 -13.30 -8.83 -3.64
CA ASP A 77 -13.77 -9.30 -2.34
C ASP A 77 -13.59 -8.23 -1.25
N VAL A 78 -12.42 -7.56 -1.22
CA VAL A 78 -12.17 -6.43 -0.31
C VAL A 78 -13.18 -5.29 -0.55
N GLY A 79 -13.41 -4.95 -1.81
CA GLY A 79 -14.36 -3.90 -2.20
C GLY A 79 -15.78 -4.23 -1.78
N ALA A 80 -16.22 -5.48 -1.97
CA ALA A 80 -17.53 -5.94 -1.53
C ALA A 80 -17.70 -5.89 0.00
N ARG A 81 -16.66 -6.27 0.77
CA ARG A 81 -16.71 -6.21 2.25
C ARG A 81 -16.75 -4.79 2.79
N LEU A 82 -16.06 -3.87 2.14
CA LEU A 82 -15.92 -2.49 2.57
C LEU A 82 -16.93 -1.52 1.95
N ASP A 83 -17.80 -2.02 1.06
CA ASP A 83 -18.75 -1.24 0.26
C ASP A 83 -18.04 -0.15 -0.56
N LEU A 84 -16.92 -0.51 -1.20
CA LEU A 84 -16.15 0.38 -2.07
C LEU A 84 -16.72 0.40 -3.48
N ALA A 85 -16.85 1.58 -4.07
CA ALA A 85 -17.13 1.69 -5.50
C ALA A 85 -15.94 1.17 -6.33
N ASP A 86 -16.18 0.76 -7.58
CA ASP A 86 -15.14 0.23 -8.48
C ASP A 86 -13.91 1.15 -8.58
N ARG A 87 -14.14 2.47 -8.66
CA ARG A 87 -13.07 3.48 -8.72
C ARG A 87 -12.28 3.61 -7.41
N GLU A 88 -12.94 3.39 -6.27
CA GLU A 88 -12.30 3.47 -4.96
C GLU A 88 -11.47 2.22 -4.72
N ARG A 89 -11.99 1.06 -5.11
CA ARG A 89 -11.25 -0.20 -5.17
C ARG A 89 -10.02 -0.09 -6.06
N ASP A 90 -10.16 0.41 -7.29
CA ASP A 90 -9.05 0.58 -8.23
C ASP A 90 -7.97 1.53 -7.68
N ALA A 91 -8.40 2.65 -7.07
CA ALA A 91 -7.47 3.59 -6.46
C ALA A 91 -6.69 2.98 -5.29
N VAL A 92 -7.35 2.17 -4.46
CA VAL A 92 -6.71 1.44 -3.36
C VAL A 92 -5.73 0.41 -3.91
N ALA A 93 -6.16 -0.44 -4.84
CA ALA A 93 -5.30 -1.45 -5.46
C ALA A 93 -4.03 -0.81 -6.02
N ARG A 94 -4.21 0.25 -6.82
CA ARG A 94 -3.11 0.98 -7.44
C ARG A 94 -2.19 1.67 -6.44
N ALA A 95 -2.72 2.10 -5.29
CA ALA A 95 -1.90 2.64 -4.20
C ALA A 95 -1.00 1.60 -3.58
N HIS A 96 -1.51 0.38 -3.33
CA HIS A 96 -0.71 -0.71 -2.79
C HIS A 96 0.36 -1.15 -3.80
N GLU A 97 0.02 -1.28 -5.08
CA GLU A 97 0.96 -1.61 -6.16
C GLU A 97 2.08 -0.56 -6.29
N THR A 98 1.71 0.73 -6.32
CA THR A 98 2.67 1.84 -6.38
C THR A 98 3.62 1.84 -5.18
N ALA A 99 3.13 1.47 -4.00
CA ALA A 99 3.97 1.36 -2.80
C ALA A 99 5.03 0.25 -2.95
N VAL A 100 4.67 -0.90 -3.54
CA VAL A 100 5.60 -2.00 -3.83
C VAL A 100 6.61 -1.59 -4.89
N GLU A 101 6.20 -0.95 -5.98
CA GLU A 101 7.12 -0.48 -7.02
C GLU A 101 8.16 0.51 -6.47
N ARG A 102 7.70 1.45 -5.61
CA ARG A 102 8.59 2.42 -4.96
C ARG A 102 9.57 1.74 -4.00
N TRP A 103 9.09 0.74 -3.26
CA TRP A 103 9.94 -0.01 -2.36
C TRP A 103 10.97 -0.87 -3.12
N GLY A 104 10.56 -1.57 -4.17
CA GLY A 104 11.47 -2.32 -5.05
C GLY A 104 12.53 -1.44 -5.71
N ALA A 105 12.20 -0.18 -6.00
CA ALA A 105 13.19 0.79 -6.47
C ALA A 105 14.29 1.07 -5.45
N THR A 106 13.94 1.04 -4.15
CA THR A 106 14.87 1.30 -3.06
C THR A 106 15.74 0.08 -2.76
N THR A 107 15.26 -1.13 -3.08
CA THR A 107 15.95 -2.41 -2.83
C THR A 107 16.54 -3.06 -4.09
N ASP A 108 16.60 -2.34 -5.20
CA ASP A 108 17.07 -2.83 -6.52
C ASP A 108 16.27 -4.03 -7.08
N ARG A 109 15.06 -4.27 -6.55
CA ARG A 109 14.13 -5.34 -6.99
C ARG A 109 12.96 -4.83 -7.83
N ARG A 110 13.01 -3.59 -8.29
CA ARG A 110 11.90 -2.95 -9.03
C ARG A 110 11.40 -3.82 -10.18
N ALA A 111 12.29 -4.26 -11.07
CA ALA A 111 11.89 -5.00 -12.28
C ALA A 111 11.19 -6.34 -11.96
N GLU A 112 11.58 -7.01 -10.87
CA GLU A 112 10.93 -8.23 -10.40
C GLU A 112 9.48 -7.96 -9.99
N PHE A 113 9.24 -6.89 -9.24
CA PHE A 113 7.88 -6.53 -8.83
C PHE A 113 7.04 -6.00 -9.97
N GLU A 114 7.60 -5.19 -10.87
CA GLU A 114 6.89 -4.76 -12.07
C GLU A 114 6.37 -5.96 -12.86
N THR A 115 7.21 -6.98 -13.11
CA THR A 115 6.79 -8.20 -13.79
C THR A 115 5.77 -9.02 -12.99
N ALA A 116 5.92 -9.13 -11.67
CA ALA A 116 4.93 -9.83 -10.86
C ALA A 116 3.54 -9.16 -10.92
N LEU A 117 3.52 -7.83 -10.92
CA LEU A 117 2.30 -7.00 -10.96
C LEU A 117 1.62 -6.99 -12.34
N GLU A 118 2.27 -7.46 -13.40
CA GLU A 118 1.61 -7.63 -14.71
C GLU A 118 0.47 -8.68 -14.68
N ILE A 119 0.53 -9.62 -13.73
CA ILE A 119 -0.40 -10.75 -13.65
C ILE A 119 -1.05 -10.94 -12.26
N ARG A 120 -0.61 -10.17 -11.28
CA ARG A 120 -1.07 -10.21 -9.88
C ARG A 120 -1.23 -8.79 -9.37
N SER A 121 -1.88 -8.65 -8.23
CA SER A 121 -1.88 -7.39 -7.49
C SER A 121 -1.07 -7.54 -6.21
N ALA A 122 -0.73 -6.41 -5.59
CA ALA A 122 -0.04 -6.39 -4.31
C ALA A 122 -0.90 -5.82 -3.21
N VAL A 123 -0.75 -6.37 -2.00
CA VAL A 123 -1.35 -5.86 -0.77
C VAL A 123 -0.23 -5.57 0.21
N VAL A 124 -0.04 -4.29 0.51
CA VAL A 124 0.72 -3.83 1.68
C VAL A 124 -0.20 -3.78 2.91
N ILE A 125 0.19 -4.42 4.00
CA ILE A 125 -0.48 -4.35 5.30
C ILE A 125 0.51 -3.77 6.29
N GLY A 126 0.17 -2.64 6.90
CA GLY A 126 0.93 -2.09 8.03
C GLY A 126 0.93 -3.09 9.17
N VAL A 127 2.11 -3.46 9.64
CA VAL A 127 2.25 -4.10 10.95
C VAL A 127 2.62 -2.97 11.88
N ASP A 128 1.71 -2.64 12.80
CA ASP A 128 2.15 -1.90 13.97
C ASP A 128 3.21 -2.81 14.59
N GLY A 129 4.47 -2.43 14.41
CA GLY A 129 5.54 -3.01 15.19
C GLY A 129 5.16 -2.64 16.60
N ILE A 130 4.46 -3.54 17.29
CA ILE A 130 4.18 -3.46 18.71
C ILE A 130 5.51 -3.15 19.37
N GLU A 131 5.74 -1.85 19.62
CA GLU A 131 6.80 -1.40 20.49
C GLU A 131 6.33 -1.86 21.88
N GLU A 132 6.92 -2.97 22.32
CA GLU A 132 6.68 -3.61 23.62
C GLU A 132 6.78 -2.65 24.81
#